data_AF-A0A7J2MM37-F1
#
_entry.id   AF-A0A7J2MM37-F1
#
_cell.length_a   1.000
_cell.length_b   1.000
_cell.length_c   1.000
_cell.angle_alpha   90.00
_cell.angle_beta   90.00
_cell.angle_gamma   90.00
#
_symmetry.space_group_name_H-M   'P 1'
#
loop_
_entity.id
_entity.type
_entity.pdbx_description
1 polymer ?
#
loop_
_entity_poly.entity_id
_entity_poly.type
_entity_poly.pdbx_seq_one_letter_code
_entity_poly.pdbx_strand_id
1 'polypeptide(L)'
;MMAVTIRLSDIISIRVLPWQPPCFRSGCAVDINGVTSPDDVREALQSTAEDKGAPGRDPAYGWGIVDAYAALQFSFGPKPPVADAGSDQTLSDADNDTVEAVILDGSASYDPDGSITAYEWMEGGTVLGTAEVITCNFNVGTHSVT
;
A
#
# COMPACT_ATOMS: atom_id res chain seq x y z
N MET A 1 30.78 18.85 -6.92
CA MET A 1 30.12 17.53 -6.86
C MET A 1 28.69 17.78 -7.26
N MET A 2 28.31 17.34 -8.46
CA MET A 2 26.91 17.34 -8.88
C MET A 2 26.27 16.06 -8.34
N ALA A 3 24.95 16.04 -8.17
CA ALA A 3 24.24 14.89 -7.63
C ALA A 3 22.83 14.82 -8.19
N VAL A 4 22.34 13.58 -8.33
CA VAL A 4 20.95 13.26 -8.61
C VAL A 4 20.25 12.96 -7.30
N THR A 5 19.17 13.67 -7.01
CA THR A 5 18.29 13.43 -5.85
C THR A 5 16.92 13.01 -6.36
N ILE A 6 16.49 11.80 -6.04
CA ILE A 6 15.15 11.30 -6.34
C ILE A 6 14.31 11.40 -5.08
N ARG A 7 13.25 12.22 -5.15
CA ARG A 7 12.16 12.23 -4.18
C ARG A 7 11.15 11.18 -4.61
N LEU A 8 11.00 10.15 -3.80
CA LEU A 8 10.02 9.09 -4.00
C LEU A 8 8.78 9.43 -3.19
N SER A 9 7.62 9.22 -3.80
CA SER A 9 6.35 9.33 -3.09
C SER A 9 5.64 7.99 -3.14
N ASP A 10 4.87 7.69 -2.09
CA ASP A 10 4.04 6.48 -1.97
C ASP A 10 2.83 6.48 -2.94
N ILE A 11 2.92 7.22 -4.06
CA ILE A 11 1.88 7.37 -5.08
C ILE A 11 2.32 6.66 -6.36
N ILE A 12 2.90 5.47 -6.25
CA ILE A 12 2.96 4.58 -7.41
C ILE A 12 1.52 4.29 -7.80
N SER A 13 1.19 4.49 -9.08
CA SER A 13 -0.12 4.13 -9.63
C SER A 13 -0.19 2.60 -9.77
N ILE A 14 -0.44 1.94 -8.65
CA ILE A 14 -0.56 0.48 -8.60
C ILE A 14 -1.99 0.10 -8.96
N ARG A 15 -2.16 -0.67 -10.03
CA ARG A 15 -3.47 -1.19 -10.41
C ARG A 15 -3.63 -2.62 -9.92
N VAL A 16 -4.74 -2.83 -9.23
CA VAL A 16 -5.34 -4.14 -9.00
C VAL A 16 -6.37 -4.39 -10.11
N LEU A 17 -6.63 -5.64 -10.44
CA LEU A 17 -7.71 -5.96 -11.37
C LEU A 17 -9.03 -5.40 -10.80
N PRO A 18 -9.91 -4.81 -11.64
CA PRO A 18 -11.26 -4.50 -11.21
C PRO A 18 -11.90 -5.79 -10.69
N TRP A 19 -12.43 -5.73 -9.47
CA TRP A 19 -13.13 -6.81 -8.76
C TRP A 19 -13.80 -7.78 -9.74
N GLN A 20 -13.15 -8.92 -10.02
CA GLN A 20 -13.76 -9.95 -10.84
C GLN A 20 -14.70 -10.73 -9.91
N PRO A 21 -16.02 -10.78 -10.18
CA PRO A 21 -16.94 -11.57 -9.39
C PRO A 21 -16.45 -13.04 -9.34
N PRO A 22 -16.72 -13.75 -8.23
CA PRO A 22 -16.02 -14.98 -7.89
C PRO A 22 -16.27 -16.08 -8.93
N CYS A 23 -15.29 -16.31 -9.79
CA CYS A 23 -15.12 -17.61 -10.41
C CYS A 23 -14.36 -18.46 -9.39
N PHE A 24 -15.08 -19.20 -8.56
CA PHE A 24 -14.51 -20.19 -7.65
C PHE A 24 -13.66 -21.19 -8.44
N ARG A 25 -12.34 -21.04 -8.40
CA ARG A 25 -11.42 -22.14 -8.67
C ARG A 25 -10.49 -22.26 -7.47
N SER A 26 -10.75 -23.31 -6.72
CA SER A 26 -10.03 -23.79 -5.53
C SER A 26 -8.56 -23.35 -5.48
N GLY A 27 -8.22 -22.49 -4.52
CA GLY A 27 -6.83 -22.31 -4.12
C GLY A 27 -6.43 -20.95 -3.56
N CYS A 28 -7.18 -19.86 -3.78
CA CYS A 28 -6.90 -18.58 -3.12
C CYS A 28 -7.41 -18.63 -1.68
N ALA A 29 -6.58 -18.19 -0.72
CA ALA A 29 -6.93 -18.13 0.69
C ALA A 29 -8.25 -17.37 0.83
N VAL A 30 -9.26 -18.05 1.39
CA VAL A 30 -10.52 -17.40 1.75
C VAL A 30 -10.21 -16.50 2.93
N ASP A 31 -9.96 -15.24 2.62
CA ASP A 31 -10.17 -14.16 3.58
C ASP A 31 -11.63 -14.22 4.02
N ILE A 32 -11.85 -14.56 5.29
CA ILE A 32 -13.17 -14.56 5.88
C ILE A 32 -13.50 -13.09 6.17
N ASN A 33 -14.18 -12.45 5.23
CA ASN A 33 -14.80 -11.12 5.35
C ASN A 33 -13.88 -9.88 5.30
N GLY A 34 -12.64 -9.95 4.79
CA GLY A 34 -11.76 -8.77 4.67
C GLY A 34 -10.78 -8.61 5.83
N VAL A 35 -10.62 -9.64 6.66
CA VAL A 35 -9.78 -9.62 7.87
C VAL A 35 -8.40 -10.13 7.52
N THR A 36 -7.48 -9.21 7.24
CA THR A 36 -6.14 -9.49 6.70
C THR A 36 -5.02 -9.09 7.66
N SER A 37 -5.34 -8.41 8.75
CA SER A 37 -4.39 -7.91 9.74
C SER A 37 -4.94 -7.97 11.19
N PRO A 38 -4.05 -7.93 12.20
CA PRO A 38 -4.46 -7.76 13.60
C PRO A 38 -5.27 -6.47 13.86
N ASP A 39 -5.06 -5.44 13.05
CA ASP A 39 -5.82 -4.19 13.16
C ASP A 39 -7.28 -4.38 12.74
N ASP A 40 -7.55 -5.20 11.72
CA ASP A 40 -8.91 -5.56 11.33
C ASP A 40 -9.63 -6.35 12.43
N VAL A 41 -8.93 -7.30 13.05
CA VAL A 41 -9.49 -8.05 14.19
C VAL A 41 -9.85 -7.08 15.31
N ARG A 42 -8.96 -6.14 15.60
CA ARG A 42 -9.17 -5.12 16.63
C ARG A 42 -10.32 -4.19 16.28
N GLU A 43 -10.46 -3.77 15.03
CA GLU A 43 -11.54 -2.91 14.57
C GLU A 43 -12.88 -3.63 14.56
N ALA A 44 -12.94 -4.90 14.13
CA ALA A 44 -14.15 -5.71 14.20
C ALA A 44 -14.64 -5.86 15.64
N LEU A 45 -13.74 -6.22 16.57
CA LEU A 45 -14.08 -6.38 17.98
C LEU A 45 -14.55 -5.08 18.64
N GLN A 46 -14.03 -3.93 18.22
CA GLN A 46 -14.40 -2.62 18.78
C GLN A 46 -15.68 -2.07 18.14
N SER A 47 -15.84 -2.21 16.83
CA SER A 47 -16.99 -1.70 16.09
C SER A 47 -18.26 -2.49 16.35
N THR A 48 -18.15 -3.77 16.75
CA THR A 48 -19.32 -4.60 17.07
C THR A 48 -19.56 -4.75 18.56
N ALA A 49 -18.75 -4.11 19.41
CA ALA A 49 -18.97 -4.13 20.84
C ALA A 49 -20.29 -3.43 21.21
N GLU A 50 -21.04 -4.03 22.12
CA GLU A 50 -22.22 -3.39 22.69
C GLU A 50 -21.77 -2.35 23.72
N ASP A 51 -21.92 -1.08 23.37
CA ASP A 51 -21.56 0.05 24.23
C ASP A 51 -22.32 -0.03 25.57
N LYS A 52 -21.54 -0.07 26.66
CA LYS A 52 -22.06 -0.02 28.02
C LYS A 52 -21.44 1.19 28.71
N GLY A 53 -22.29 2.07 29.22
CA GLY A 53 -21.85 3.23 29.99
C GLY A 53 -22.06 4.53 29.21
N ALA A 54 -21.06 5.41 29.27
CA ALA A 54 -21.11 6.67 28.55
C ALA A 54 -20.86 6.42 27.05
N PRO A 55 -21.58 7.09 26.13
CA PRO A 55 -21.43 6.86 24.70
C PRO A 55 -19.96 6.90 24.22
N GLY A 56 -19.56 5.86 23.49
CA GLY A 56 -18.21 5.71 22.96
C GLY A 56 -17.22 5.12 23.97
N ARG A 57 -15.92 5.29 23.71
CA ARG A 57 -14.91 4.63 24.55
C ARG A 57 -14.79 5.26 25.93
N ASP A 58 -14.98 4.48 27.00
CA ASP A 58 -14.90 4.97 28.38
C ASP A 58 -13.88 4.21 29.26
N PRO A 59 -13.46 4.75 30.43
CA PRO A 59 -12.48 4.11 31.30
C PRO A 59 -12.95 2.84 32.03
N ALA A 60 -14.26 2.64 32.19
CA ALA A 60 -14.82 1.52 32.94
C ALA A 60 -15.11 0.32 32.03
N TYR A 61 -15.64 0.54 30.82
CA TYR A 61 -16.02 -0.53 29.89
C TYR A 61 -15.25 -0.52 28.57
N GLY A 62 -14.37 0.45 28.33
CA GLY A 62 -13.64 0.53 27.07
C GLY A 62 -14.62 0.80 25.94
N TRP A 63 -14.70 -0.09 24.95
CA TRP A 63 -15.67 0.00 23.85
C TRP A 63 -17.01 -0.70 24.16
N GLY A 64 -17.15 -1.22 25.39
CA GLY A 64 -18.29 -2.04 25.78
C GLY A 64 -17.98 -3.53 25.77
N ILE A 65 -19.03 -4.35 25.73
CA ILE A 65 -18.92 -5.81 25.77
C ILE A 65 -18.74 -6.33 24.34
N VAL A 66 -17.70 -7.15 24.12
CA VAL A 66 -17.45 -7.76 22.80
C VAL A 66 -18.59 -8.70 22.41
N ASP A 67 -19.23 -8.42 21.28
CA ASP A 67 -20.09 -9.39 20.58
C ASP A 67 -19.23 -10.17 19.56
N ALA A 68 -18.82 -11.37 19.96
CA ALA A 68 -17.98 -12.24 19.13
C ALA A 68 -18.72 -12.74 17.88
N TYR A 69 -20.05 -12.88 17.93
CA TYR A 69 -20.82 -13.31 16.76
C TYR A 69 -20.88 -12.19 15.72
N ALA A 70 -21.18 -10.97 16.16
CA ALA A 70 -21.16 -9.80 15.30
C ALA A 70 -19.76 -9.53 14.72
N ALA A 71 -18.69 -9.68 15.52
CA ALA A 71 -17.31 -9.52 15.06
C ALA A 71 -16.94 -10.54 13.97
N LEU A 72 -17.38 -11.80 14.10
CA LEU A 72 -17.16 -12.84 13.08
C LEU A 72 -17.91 -12.56 11.76
N GLN A 73 -19.00 -11.79 11.81
CA GLN A 73 -19.77 -11.40 10.64
C GLN A 73 -19.40 -10.01 10.10
N PHE A 74 -18.53 -9.30 10.80
CA PHE A 74 -18.10 -7.97 10.39
C PHE A 74 -17.29 -8.08 9.09
N SER A 75 -17.66 -7.25 8.10
CA SER A 75 -17.04 -7.26 6.78
C SER A 75 -16.40 -5.92 6.48
N PHE A 76 -15.10 -5.94 6.19
CA PHE A 76 -14.32 -4.75 5.87
C PHE A 76 -14.45 -4.32 4.40
N GLY A 77 -15.00 -5.18 3.53
CA GLY A 77 -14.96 -4.98 2.09
C GLY A 77 -13.53 -5.03 1.53
N PRO A 78 -13.35 -4.84 0.21
CA PRO A 78 -12.03 -4.83 -0.41
C PRO A 78 -11.25 -3.56 -0.06
N LYS A 79 -9.98 -3.74 0.31
CA LYS A 79 -8.98 -2.72 0.61
C LYS A 79 -8.22 -2.32 -0.65
N PRO A 80 -7.83 -1.06 -0.78
CA PRO A 80 -6.96 -0.63 -1.87
C PRO A 80 -5.55 -1.22 -1.68
N PRO A 81 -4.79 -1.41 -2.78
CA PRO A 81 -3.37 -1.72 -2.69
C PRO A 81 -2.61 -0.57 -2.03
N VAL A 82 -1.55 -0.91 -1.32
CA VAL A 82 -0.61 0.02 -0.72
C VAL A 82 0.62 0.09 -1.61
N ALA A 83 0.91 1.27 -2.12
CA ALA A 83 2.11 1.57 -2.88
C ALA A 83 3.26 1.96 -1.95
N ASP A 84 4.42 1.37 -2.17
CA ASP A 84 5.67 1.68 -1.48
C ASP A 84 6.80 1.75 -2.52
N ALA A 85 7.31 2.97 -2.72
CA ALA A 85 8.38 3.26 -3.67
C ALA A 85 9.78 3.14 -3.04
N GLY A 86 9.86 2.86 -1.73
CA GLY A 86 11.10 2.91 -0.97
C GLY A 86 11.52 4.33 -0.57
N SER A 87 12.71 4.44 0.00
CA SER A 87 13.25 5.72 0.49
C SER A 87 13.87 6.57 -0.63
N ASP A 88 13.83 7.90 -0.45
CA ASP A 88 14.55 8.86 -1.30
C ASP A 88 15.99 8.43 -1.59
N GLN A 89 16.40 8.60 -2.85
CA GLN A 89 17.73 8.20 -3.31
C GLN A 89 18.58 9.43 -3.63
N THR A 90 19.88 9.36 -3.32
CA THR A 90 20.85 10.39 -3.72
C THR A 90 22.10 9.73 -4.26
N LEU A 91 22.40 9.98 -5.54
CA LEU A 91 23.59 9.50 -6.22
C LEU A 91 24.49 10.69 -6.55
N SER A 92 25.80 10.50 -6.39
CA SER A 92 26.78 11.54 -6.75
C SER A 92 27.32 11.29 -8.15
N ASP A 93 27.41 12.36 -8.93
CA ASP A 93 28.06 12.36 -10.23
C ASP A 93 29.58 12.16 -10.04
N ALA A 94 30.10 11.04 -10.54
CA ALA A 94 31.49 10.65 -10.35
C ALA A 94 32.33 10.76 -11.63
N ASP A 95 31.72 10.66 -12.80
CA ASP A 95 32.37 10.72 -14.11
C ASP A 95 32.08 12.02 -14.88
N ASN A 96 31.30 12.93 -14.28
CA ASN A 96 30.94 14.24 -14.81
C ASN A 96 30.17 14.15 -16.14
N ASP A 97 29.41 13.08 -16.35
CA ASP A 97 28.58 12.89 -17.54
C ASP A 97 27.19 13.52 -17.40
N THR A 98 26.88 14.06 -16.21
CA THR A 98 25.63 14.72 -15.82
C THR A 98 24.40 13.82 -15.76
N VAL A 99 24.56 12.49 -15.85
CA VAL A 99 23.46 11.51 -15.89
C VAL A 99 23.74 10.26 -15.06
N GLU A 100 22.80 9.88 -14.20
CA GLU A 100 22.98 8.74 -13.29
C GLU A 100 21.83 7.76 -13.41
N ALA A 101 22.19 6.47 -13.48
CA ALA A 101 21.25 5.36 -13.48
C ALA A 101 20.75 5.10 -12.04
N VAL A 102 19.44 5.29 -11.84
CA VAL A 102 18.74 5.01 -10.58
C VAL A 102 17.90 3.75 -10.74
N ILE A 103 17.94 2.88 -9.74
CA ILE A 103 17.05 1.72 -9.63
C ILE A 103 15.85 2.11 -8.79
N LEU A 104 14.66 1.99 -9.35
CA LEU A 104 13.38 2.18 -8.67
C LEU A 104 12.79 0.81 -8.38
N ASP A 105 12.44 0.54 -7.13
CA ASP A 105 12.02 -0.77 -6.65
C ASP A 105 10.71 -0.65 -5.85
N GLY A 106 9.63 -1.19 -6.41
CA GLY A 106 8.30 -1.16 -5.84
C GLY A 106 7.91 -2.45 -5.13
N SER A 107 8.86 -3.38 -4.93
CA SER A 107 8.61 -4.72 -4.38
C SER A 107 8.09 -4.73 -2.94
N ALA A 108 8.22 -3.62 -2.22
CA ALA A 108 7.62 -3.42 -0.90
C ALA A 108 6.11 -3.13 -0.96
N SER A 109 5.57 -2.83 -2.15
CA SER A 109 4.14 -2.61 -2.34
C SER A 109 3.36 -3.91 -2.13
N TYR A 110 2.14 -3.79 -1.59
CA TYR A 110 1.30 -4.95 -1.34
C TYR A 110 -0.19 -4.65 -1.47
N ASP A 111 -0.98 -5.67 -1.80
CA ASP A 111 -2.43 -5.64 -1.73
C ASP A 111 -2.86 -6.51 -0.53
N PRO A 112 -3.46 -5.93 0.52
CA PRO A 112 -3.92 -6.70 1.67
C PRO A 112 -4.87 -7.84 1.32
N ASP A 113 -5.65 -7.69 0.25
CA ASP A 113 -6.75 -8.59 -0.09
C ASP A 113 -6.48 -9.41 -1.35
N GLY A 114 -5.28 -9.28 -1.93
CA GLY A 114 -5.02 -9.82 -3.25
C GLY A 114 -3.57 -9.76 -3.69
N SER A 115 -3.39 -9.51 -4.98
CA SER A 115 -2.07 -9.41 -5.59
C SER A 115 -2.06 -8.22 -6.53
N ILE A 116 -0.95 -7.48 -6.50
CA ILE A 116 -0.70 -6.36 -7.41
C ILE A 116 -0.61 -6.88 -8.83
N THR A 117 -1.27 -6.21 -9.77
CA THR A 117 -1.34 -6.65 -11.17
C THR A 117 -0.60 -5.76 -12.15
N ALA A 118 -0.31 -4.51 -11.76
CA ALA A 118 0.53 -3.61 -12.54
C ALA A 118 1.20 -2.57 -11.63
N TYR A 119 2.40 -2.17 -12.04
CA TYR A 119 3.14 -1.03 -11.51
C TYR A 119 3.16 0.06 -12.59
N GLU A 120 3.21 1.32 -12.19
CA GLU A 120 3.32 2.46 -13.10
C GLU A 120 4.12 3.56 -12.39
N TRP A 121 5.36 3.74 -12.83
CA TRP A 121 6.28 4.77 -12.36
C TRP A 121 6.16 6.00 -13.24
N MET A 122 6.07 7.18 -12.64
CA MET A 122 5.84 8.43 -13.33
C MET A 122 6.73 9.56 -12.81
N GLU A 123 7.10 10.48 -13.69
CA GLU A 123 7.69 11.76 -13.33
C GLU A 123 6.93 12.88 -14.05
N GLY A 124 6.37 13.82 -13.28
CA GLY A 124 5.71 15.00 -13.85
C GLY A 124 4.58 14.67 -14.86
N GLY A 125 3.92 13.51 -14.72
CA GLY A 125 2.88 13.02 -15.63
C GLY A 125 3.40 12.17 -16.80
N THR A 126 4.70 11.95 -16.93
CA THR A 126 5.32 11.08 -17.93
C THR A 126 5.61 9.71 -17.33
N VAL A 127 5.17 8.64 -18.00
CA VAL A 127 5.45 7.26 -17.57
C VAL A 127 6.92 6.92 -17.83
N LEU A 128 7.61 6.48 -16.78
CA LEU A 128 9.00 5.99 -16.82
C LEU A 128 9.08 4.49 -17.09
N GLY A 129 8.13 3.72 -16.53
CA GLY A 129 8.07 2.28 -16.72
C GLY A 129 6.91 1.62 -15.96
N THR A 130 6.66 0.34 -16.25
CA THR A 130 5.52 -0.42 -15.70
C THR A 130 5.89 -1.74 -15.03
N ALA A 131 7.19 -2.00 -14.85
CA ALA A 131 7.67 -3.15 -14.10
C ALA A 131 7.81 -2.82 -12.61
N GLU A 132 7.78 -3.85 -11.77
CA GLU A 132 8.00 -3.76 -10.32
C GLU A 132 9.34 -3.08 -9.98
N VAL A 133 10.38 -3.45 -10.71
CA VAL A 133 11.71 -2.85 -10.62
C VAL A 133 12.10 -2.29 -11.99
N ILE A 134 12.48 -1.02 -12.05
CA ILE A 134 12.97 -0.37 -13.28
C ILE A 134 14.30 0.33 -13.03
N THR A 135 15.05 0.54 -14.11
CA THR A 135 16.26 1.37 -14.10
C THR A 135 16.04 2.54 -15.03
N CYS A 136 16.19 3.76 -14.52
CA CYS A 136 15.99 5.00 -15.26
C CYS A 136 17.20 5.91 -15.10
N ASN A 137 17.54 6.63 -16.16
CA ASN A 137 18.62 7.60 -16.16
C ASN A 137 18.04 8.99 -15.87
N PHE A 138 18.56 9.66 -14.85
CA PHE A 138 18.16 11.00 -14.45
C PHE A 138 19.34 11.95 -14.62
N ASN A 139 19.04 13.21 -14.97
CA ASN A 139 20.09 14.23 -15.02
C ASN A 139 20.38 14.72 -13.61
N VAL A 140 21.59 15.22 -13.36
CA VAL A 140 21.92 15.89 -12.11
C VAL A 140 20.88 16.96 -11.74
N GLY A 141 20.37 16.90 -10.51
CA GLY A 141 19.23 17.70 -10.10
C GLY A 141 18.30 16.97 -9.13
N THR A 142 17.12 17.57 -8.90
CA THR A 142 16.07 16.96 -8.09
C THR A 142 14.92 16.51 -8.98
N HIS A 143 14.55 15.24 -8.85
CA HIS A 143 13.47 14.60 -9.58
C HIS A 143 12.40 14.13 -8.59
N SER A 144 11.13 14.22 -8.98
CA SER A 144 10.01 13.75 -8.17
C SER A 144 9.33 12.62 -8.91
N VAL A 145 9.50 11.41 -8.39
CA VAL A 145 9.01 10.19 -9.00
C VAL A 145 7.90 9.63 -8.12
N THR A 146 6.80 9.29 -8.78
CA THR A 146 5.60 8.70 -8.19
C THR A 146 5.38 7.32 -8.78
#